data_AF-A0A937KZV2-F1
#
_entry.id   AF-A0A937KZV2-F1
#
_cell.length_a   1.000
_cell.length_b   1.000
_cell.length_c   1.000
_cell.angle_alpha   90.00
_cell.angle_beta   90.00
_cell.angle_gamma   90.00
#
_symmetry.space_group_name_H-M   'P 1'
#
loop_
_entity.id
_entity.type
_entity.pdbx_description
1 polymer ?
#
loop_
_entity_poly.entity_id
_entity_poly.type
_entity_poly.pdbx_seq_one_letter_code
_entity_poly.pdbx_strand_id
1 'polypeptide(L)'
;LYIGLTAIVFVPVFKTLTHLPPYIGMMLSLAVVATFAEYYSSAKFSMSSIDKDHDSSSDHSAVQSSLSKIELPSILFFLGILLAVAALESLGMLFEFADLITVVVPNSDVVVILLGMASAIIDNVPLVAASMGMFSELTDDPLWHFIAFSAGTGGSMLIIGSAAGVVAMGMEKINFFWYLKKISWLAFVGFFVGSITFILMRNFIF
;
A
#
# COMPACT_ATOMS: atom_id res chain seq x y z
N LEU A 1 -4.28 21.95 -0.23
CA LEU A 1 -5.07 20.79 -0.69
C LEU A 1 -4.98 20.62 -2.21
N TYR A 2 -5.46 21.57 -3.02
CA TYR A 2 -5.45 21.46 -4.49
C TYR A 2 -4.06 21.16 -5.08
N ILE A 3 -3.03 21.92 -4.69
CA ILE A 3 -1.64 21.69 -5.16
C ILE A 3 -1.16 20.26 -4.83
N GLY A 4 -1.45 19.76 -3.61
CA GLY A 4 -1.07 18.41 -3.20
C GLY A 4 -1.81 17.32 -3.98
N LEU A 5 -3.11 17.49 -4.22
CA LEU A 5 -3.90 16.53 -5.01
C LEU A 5 -3.41 16.50 -6.46
N THR A 6 -3.18 17.67 -7.07
CA THR A 6 -2.63 17.78 -8.42
C THR A 6 -1.24 17.13 -8.51
N ALA A 7 -0.40 17.32 -7.48
CA ALA A 7 0.92 16.72 -7.39
C ALA A 7 0.88 15.17 -7.28
N ILE A 8 -0.15 14.58 -6.65
CA ILE A 8 -0.35 13.13 -6.62
C ILE A 8 -0.77 12.62 -8.00
N VAL A 9 -1.74 13.27 -8.65
CA VAL A 9 -2.23 12.90 -9.99
C VAL A 9 -1.14 13.08 -11.06
N PHE A 10 -0.19 13.99 -10.85
CA PHE A 10 0.94 14.21 -11.75
C PHE A 10 1.90 13.00 -11.81
N VAL A 11 2.05 12.21 -10.75
CA VAL A 11 3.01 11.09 -10.69
C VAL A 11 2.83 10.07 -11.82
N PRO A 12 1.61 9.52 -12.07
CA PRO A 12 1.41 8.59 -13.18
C PRO A 12 1.64 9.26 -14.55
N VAL A 13 1.27 10.53 -14.72
CA VAL A 13 1.51 11.29 -15.97
C VAL A 13 3.01 11.49 -16.22
N PHE A 14 3.78 11.78 -15.17
CA PHE A 14 5.23 11.88 -15.25
C PHE A 14 5.85 10.55 -15.68
N LYS A 15 5.42 9.43 -15.07
CA LYS A 15 5.89 8.09 -15.44
C LYS A 15 5.61 7.79 -16.91
N THR A 16 4.39 8.05 -17.40
CA THR A 16 4.02 7.71 -18.79
C THR A 16 4.77 8.53 -19.83
N LEU A 17 5.08 9.80 -19.53
CA LEU A 17 5.79 10.68 -20.47
C LEU A 17 7.31 10.49 -20.43
N THR A 18 7.89 10.24 -19.25
CA THR A 18 9.35 10.23 -19.06
C THR A 18 9.96 8.84 -19.00
N HIS A 19 9.14 7.79 -18.78
CA HIS A 19 9.57 6.43 -18.47
C HIS A 19 10.47 6.30 -17.22
N LEU A 20 10.60 7.36 -16.43
CA LEU A 20 11.38 7.33 -15.20
C LEU A 20 10.60 6.64 -14.07
N PRO A 21 11.30 6.07 -13.08
CA PRO A 21 10.67 5.48 -11.91
C PRO A 21 9.70 6.46 -11.20
N PRO A 22 8.54 5.99 -10.72
CA PRO A 22 7.52 6.85 -10.08
C PRO A 22 8.04 7.69 -8.90
N TYR A 23 9.03 7.19 -8.16
CA TYR A 23 9.58 7.91 -7.00
C TYR A 23 10.22 9.25 -7.39
N ILE A 24 10.79 9.37 -8.60
CA ILE A 24 11.35 10.62 -9.10
C ILE A 24 10.23 11.66 -9.30
N GLY A 25 9.10 11.22 -9.86
CA GLY A 25 7.91 12.05 -10.00
C GLY A 25 7.35 12.47 -8.64
N MET A 26 7.32 11.57 -7.65
CA MET A 26 6.92 11.89 -6.28
C MET A 26 7.84 12.92 -5.62
N MET A 27 9.17 12.79 -5.78
CA MET A 27 10.14 13.74 -5.24
C MET A 27 10.04 15.12 -5.90
N LEU A 28 9.81 15.17 -7.22
CA LEU A 28 9.56 16.42 -7.94
C LEU A 28 8.27 17.09 -7.45
N SER A 29 7.19 16.32 -7.33
CA SER A 29 5.93 16.76 -6.75
C SER A 29 6.10 17.34 -5.35
N LEU A 30 6.88 16.66 -4.50
CA LEU A 30 7.19 17.13 -3.16
C LEU A 30 8.00 18.44 -3.19
N ALA A 31 8.98 18.58 -4.07
CA ALA A 31 9.78 19.80 -4.22
C ALA A 31 8.92 21.00 -4.65
N VAL A 32 7.97 20.80 -5.57
CA VAL A 32 7.01 21.83 -5.98
C VAL A 32 6.10 22.22 -4.82
N VAL A 33 5.47 21.24 -4.16
CA VAL A 33 4.60 21.48 -3.00
C VAL A 33 5.37 22.21 -1.89
N ALA A 34 6.60 21.80 -1.62
CA ALA A 34 7.50 22.40 -0.64
C ALA A 34 7.80 23.87 -0.97
N THR A 35 8.13 24.17 -2.23
CA THR A 35 8.44 25.54 -2.67
C THR A 35 7.22 26.45 -2.50
N PHE A 36 6.02 26.00 -2.88
CA PHE A 36 4.79 26.75 -2.65
C PHE A 36 4.48 26.90 -1.15
N ALA A 37 4.63 25.83 -0.36
CA ALA A 37 4.39 25.87 1.07
C ALA A 37 5.31 26.88 1.78
N GLU A 38 6.59 26.90 1.42
CA GLU A 38 7.58 27.85 1.95
C GLU A 38 7.22 29.28 1.53
N TYR A 39 6.92 29.52 0.25
CA TYR A 39 6.54 30.86 -0.26
C TYR A 39 5.32 31.45 0.47
N TYR A 40 4.25 30.67 0.65
CA TYR A 40 3.06 31.13 1.39
C TYR A 40 3.33 31.27 2.90
N SER A 41 4.21 30.44 3.48
CA SER A 41 4.60 30.53 4.88
C SER A 41 5.43 31.79 5.16
N SER A 42 6.42 32.09 4.31
CA SER A 42 7.22 33.32 4.38
C SER A 42 6.37 34.58 4.15
N ALA A 43 5.36 34.52 3.27
CA ALA A 43 4.41 35.63 3.07
C ALA A 43 3.54 35.94 4.31
N LYS A 44 3.24 34.93 5.14
CA LYS A 44 2.50 35.11 6.39
C LYS A 44 3.41 35.61 7.53
N PHE A 45 4.70 35.30 7.48
CA PHE A 45 5.71 35.80 8.42
C PHE A 45 5.96 37.31 8.24
N SER A 46 6.01 37.80 6.99
CA SER A 46 6.21 39.23 6.69
C SER A 46 5.05 40.16 7.12
N MET A 47 3.85 39.64 7.39
CA MET A 47 2.70 40.44 7.83
C MET A 47 2.57 40.51 9.36
N SER A 48 3.25 39.63 10.11
CA SER A 48 3.14 39.51 11.57
C SER A 48 4.32 40.12 12.32
N SER A 49 5.35 40.62 11.63
CA SER A 49 6.63 41.05 12.22
C SER A 49 6.74 42.56 12.47
N ILE A 50 5.63 43.28 12.61
CA ILE A 50 5.67 44.69 13.09
C ILE A 50 5.55 44.76 14.62
N ASP A 51 5.19 43.68 15.31
CA ASP A 51 5.13 43.71 16.79
C ASP A 51 5.57 42.38 17.41
N LYS A 52 6.52 42.50 18.34
CA LYS A 52 6.99 41.52 19.35
C LYS A 52 8.25 40.72 19.03
N ASP A 53 9.35 41.29 19.55
CA ASP A 53 10.33 40.69 20.46
C ASP A 53 10.80 39.24 20.25
N HIS A 54 12.12 39.17 20.11
CA HIS A 54 13.01 38.02 20.20
C HIS A 54 12.60 36.98 21.25
N ASP A 55 12.36 35.74 20.80
CA ASP A 55 12.70 34.54 21.55
C ASP A 55 13.09 33.40 20.61
N SER A 56 14.26 32.83 20.87
CA SER A 56 14.92 31.76 20.15
C SER A 56 14.12 30.45 20.20
N SER A 57 13.29 30.22 19.21
CA SER A 57 12.66 28.92 18.95
C SER A 57 12.83 28.57 17.48
N SER A 58 13.50 27.44 17.24
CA SER A 58 13.93 26.93 15.94
C SER A 58 12.92 27.12 14.81
N ASP A 59 13.36 27.89 13.81
CA ASP A 59 12.70 28.08 12.51
C ASP A 59 12.49 26.74 11.80
N HIS A 60 11.36 26.07 12.07
CA HIS A 60 10.97 24.90 11.30
C HIS A 60 10.27 25.36 10.03
N SER A 61 10.95 25.21 8.88
CA SER A 61 10.34 25.32 7.55
C SER A 61 8.97 24.62 7.52
N ALA A 62 8.02 25.15 6.75
CA ALA A 62 6.70 24.55 6.60
C ALA A 62 6.77 23.08 6.14
N VAL A 63 7.83 22.73 5.41
CA VAL A 63 8.18 21.36 4.98
C VAL A 63 8.65 20.52 6.16
N GLN A 64 9.55 21.04 6.99
CA GLN A 64 10.06 20.35 8.20
C GLN A 64 8.92 20.07 9.21
N SER A 65 8.02 21.05 9.40
CA SER A 65 6.82 20.90 10.23
C SER A 65 5.78 19.94 9.65
N SER A 66 5.76 19.78 8.32
CA SER A 66 4.91 18.77 7.67
C SER A 66 5.54 17.38 7.71
N LEU A 67 6.87 17.29 7.63
CA LEU A 67 7.63 16.05 7.73
C LEU A 67 7.55 15.45 9.15
N SER A 68 7.51 16.29 10.18
CA SER A 68 7.33 15.82 11.57
C SER A 68 5.92 15.26 11.86
N LYS A 69 4.95 15.51 10.97
CA LYS A 69 3.60 14.91 11.03
C LYS A 69 3.52 13.59 10.26
N ILE A 70 4.60 13.16 9.60
CA ILE A 70 4.67 11.84 8.99
C ILE A 70 4.81 10.82 10.11
N GLU A 71 4.05 9.72 10.01
CA GLU A 71 4.15 8.59 10.91
C GLU A 71 5.44 7.80 10.62
N LEU A 72 6.58 8.29 11.11
CA LEU A 72 7.88 7.60 11.02
C LEU A 72 7.82 6.13 11.48
N PRO A 73 7.07 5.77 12.55
CA PRO A 73 6.91 4.36 12.93
C PRO A 73 6.31 3.50 11.81
N SER A 74 5.30 4.01 11.10
CA SER A 74 4.64 3.31 9.99
C SER A 74 5.60 3.11 8.82
N ILE A 75 6.40 4.11 8.46
CA ILE A 75 7.43 3.99 7.40
C ILE A 75 8.50 2.96 7.77
N LEU A 76 9.04 3.05 8.98
CA LEU A 76 10.08 2.12 9.46
C LEU A 76 9.56 0.69 9.56
N PHE A 77 8.28 0.51 9.91
CA PHE A 77 7.62 -0.79 9.90
C PHE A 77 7.57 -1.40 8.48
N PHE A 78 7.08 -0.64 7.49
CA PHE A 78 7.06 -1.12 6.10
C PHE A 78 8.46 -1.39 5.55
N LEU A 79 9.42 -0.49 5.82
CA LEU A 79 10.82 -0.67 5.43
C LEU A 79 11.38 -1.97 6.04
N GLY A 80 11.15 -2.20 7.33
CA GLY A 80 11.62 -3.41 8.01
C GLY A 80 11.07 -4.69 7.37
N ILE A 81 9.78 -4.69 7.00
CA ILE A 81 9.18 -5.85 6.35
C ILE A 81 9.73 -6.06 4.94
N LEU A 82 9.82 -5.00 4.14
CA LEU A 82 10.37 -5.10 2.78
C LEU A 82 11.83 -5.58 2.79
N LEU A 83 12.64 -5.14 3.76
CA LEU A 83 14.01 -5.62 3.95
C LEU A 83 14.05 -7.09 4.38
N ALA A 84 13.17 -7.53 5.27
CA ALA A 84 13.09 -8.93 5.68
C ALA A 84 12.68 -9.83 4.51
N VAL A 85 11.68 -9.41 3.71
CA VAL A 85 11.26 -10.12 2.50
C VAL A 85 12.39 -10.18 1.48
N ALA A 86 13.08 -9.07 1.22
CA ALA A 86 14.22 -9.03 0.31
C ALA A 86 15.38 -9.93 0.78
N ALA A 87 15.60 -10.03 2.10
CA ALA A 87 16.58 -10.96 2.65
C ALA A 87 16.15 -12.43 2.43
N LEU A 88 14.87 -12.76 2.65
CA LEU A 88 14.32 -14.09 2.38
C LEU A 88 14.41 -14.47 0.90
N GLU A 89 14.13 -13.51 0.01
CA GLU A 89 14.27 -13.65 -1.44
C GLU A 89 15.73 -13.89 -1.83
N SER A 90 16.66 -13.06 -1.33
CA SER A 90 18.09 -13.18 -1.61
C SER A 90 18.70 -14.48 -1.09
N LEU A 91 18.11 -15.08 -0.05
CA LEU A 91 18.50 -16.40 0.47
C LEU A 91 17.88 -17.55 -0.32
N GLY A 92 16.99 -17.29 -1.28
CA GLY A 92 16.30 -18.31 -2.06
C GLY A 92 15.09 -18.93 -1.36
N MET A 93 14.82 -18.59 -0.09
CA MET A 93 13.79 -19.27 0.71
C MET A 93 12.37 -19.05 0.15
N LEU A 94 12.09 -17.89 -0.45
CA LEU A 94 10.79 -17.64 -1.08
C LEU A 94 10.56 -18.51 -2.32
N PHE A 95 11.61 -18.73 -3.13
CA PHE A 95 11.55 -19.59 -4.30
C PHE A 95 11.39 -21.06 -3.89
N GLU A 96 12.16 -21.53 -2.90
CA GLU A 96 12.01 -22.90 -2.36
C GLU A 96 10.61 -23.14 -1.78
N PHE A 97 10.05 -22.14 -1.10
CA PHE A 97 8.69 -22.22 -0.57
C PHE A 97 7.65 -22.26 -1.68
N ALA A 98 7.82 -21.47 -2.74
CA ALA A 98 6.97 -21.48 -3.92
C ALA A 98 7.03 -22.83 -4.64
N ASP A 99 8.21 -23.43 -4.79
CA ASP A 99 8.41 -24.76 -5.38
C ASP A 99 7.71 -25.84 -4.55
N LEU A 100 7.86 -25.82 -3.22
CA LEU A 100 7.17 -26.74 -2.32
C LEU A 100 5.66 -26.64 -2.48
N ILE A 101 5.11 -25.41 -2.45
CA ILE A 101 3.68 -25.20 -2.65
C ILE A 101 3.24 -25.67 -4.04
N THR A 102 4.03 -25.45 -5.08
CA THR A 102 3.68 -25.85 -6.45
C THR A 102 3.67 -27.37 -6.61
N VAL A 103 4.56 -28.09 -5.90
CA VAL A 103 4.54 -29.56 -5.86
C VAL A 103 3.27 -30.09 -5.17
N VAL A 104 2.84 -29.45 -4.08
CA VAL A 104 1.63 -29.86 -3.32
C VAL A 104 0.34 -29.40 -4.02
N VAL A 105 0.38 -28.22 -4.64
CA VAL A 105 -0.71 -27.51 -5.29
C VAL A 105 -0.22 -27.03 -6.66
N PRO A 106 -0.32 -27.85 -7.72
CA PRO A 106 0.23 -27.54 -9.05
C PRO A 106 -0.58 -26.50 -9.83
N ASN A 107 -1.32 -25.63 -9.14
CA ASN A 107 -2.16 -24.61 -9.74
C ASN A 107 -1.90 -23.26 -9.07
N SER A 108 -1.25 -22.35 -9.81
CA SER A 108 -0.91 -20.99 -9.37
C SER A 108 -2.14 -20.20 -8.93
N ASP A 109 -3.32 -20.42 -9.50
CA ASP A 109 -4.54 -19.74 -9.07
C ASP A 109 -4.91 -20.09 -7.63
N VAL A 110 -4.75 -21.37 -7.28
CA VAL A 110 -5.02 -21.83 -5.91
C VAL A 110 -4.00 -21.22 -4.95
N VAL A 111 -2.74 -21.11 -5.34
CA VAL A 111 -1.70 -20.43 -4.54
C VAL A 111 -2.06 -18.97 -4.32
N VAL A 112 -2.48 -18.25 -5.37
CA VAL A 112 -2.88 -16.84 -5.26
C VAL A 112 -4.13 -16.68 -4.38
N ILE A 113 -5.10 -17.58 -4.46
CA ILE A 113 -6.28 -17.58 -3.57
C ILE A 113 -5.86 -17.78 -2.11
N LEU A 114 -4.97 -18.74 -1.85
CA LEU A 114 -4.44 -19.01 -0.50
C LEU A 114 -3.66 -17.82 0.05
N LEU A 115 -2.84 -17.16 -0.78
CA LEU A 115 -2.15 -15.93 -0.42
C LEU A 115 -3.15 -14.81 -0.08
N GLY A 116 -4.21 -14.64 -0.87
CA GLY A 116 -5.28 -13.67 -0.55
C GLY A 116 -5.96 -13.97 0.79
N MET A 117 -6.23 -15.24 1.08
CA MET A 117 -6.74 -15.65 2.39
C MET A 117 -5.76 -15.35 3.52
N ALA A 118 -4.47 -15.61 3.32
CA ALA A 118 -3.42 -15.26 4.27
C ALA A 118 -3.34 -13.74 4.52
N SER A 119 -3.69 -12.92 3.52
CA SER A 119 -3.79 -11.46 3.65
C SER A 119 -4.83 -11.00 4.67
N ALA A 120 -5.76 -11.86 5.11
CA ALA A 120 -6.70 -11.51 6.18
C ALA A 120 -6.02 -11.39 7.55
N ILE A 121 -4.85 -12.02 7.71
CA ILE A 121 -4.06 -12.04 8.94
C ILE A 121 -2.78 -11.22 8.76
N ILE A 122 -2.16 -11.37 7.60
CA ILE A 122 -0.92 -10.68 7.21
C ILE A 122 -1.31 -9.46 6.38
N ASP A 123 -0.67 -8.32 6.61
CA ASP A 123 -0.94 -7.13 5.79
C ASP A 123 -0.68 -7.38 4.29
N ASN A 124 -1.39 -6.64 3.44
CA ASN A 124 -1.35 -6.86 1.99
C ASN A 124 0.00 -6.45 1.37
N VAL A 125 0.65 -5.40 1.90
CA VAL A 125 1.95 -4.91 1.39
C VAL A 125 3.04 -5.96 1.55
N PRO A 126 3.27 -6.56 2.74
CA PRO A 126 4.21 -7.67 2.91
C PRO A 126 3.94 -8.86 1.99
N LEU A 127 2.67 -9.23 1.85
CA LEU A 127 2.28 -10.42 1.11
C LEU A 127 2.48 -10.26 -0.40
N VAL A 128 2.19 -9.07 -0.94
CA VAL A 128 2.50 -8.73 -2.34
C VAL A 128 4.02 -8.65 -2.56
N ALA A 129 4.78 -8.12 -1.61
CA ALA A 129 6.24 -8.12 -1.72
C ALA A 129 6.78 -9.56 -1.74
N ALA A 130 6.26 -10.45 -0.88
CA ALA A 130 6.66 -11.85 -0.88
C ALA A 130 6.29 -12.56 -2.19
N SER A 131 5.11 -12.29 -2.76
CA SER A 131 4.69 -12.94 -4.01
C SER A 131 5.54 -12.52 -5.22
N MET A 132 6.09 -11.30 -5.23
CA MET A 132 7.07 -10.88 -6.25
C MET A 132 8.35 -11.71 -6.22
N GLY A 133 8.77 -12.20 -5.04
CA GLY A 133 9.89 -13.12 -4.90
C GLY A 133 9.53 -14.60 -5.09
N MET A 134 8.24 -14.95 -5.17
CA MET A 134 7.76 -16.33 -5.38
C MET A 134 7.46 -16.63 -6.85
N PHE A 135 7.01 -15.64 -7.63
CA PHE A 135 6.60 -15.81 -9.02
C PHE A 135 7.53 -15.03 -9.95
N SER A 136 7.92 -15.65 -11.07
CA SER A 136 8.85 -15.08 -12.05
C SER A 136 8.19 -14.73 -13.39
N GLU A 137 6.87 -14.53 -13.39
CA GLU A 137 6.11 -14.22 -14.59
C GLU A 137 6.46 -12.84 -15.17
N LEU A 138 6.21 -12.68 -16.48
CA LEU A 138 6.42 -11.41 -17.17
C LEU A 138 5.51 -10.30 -16.60
N THR A 139 5.92 -9.04 -16.67
CA THR A 139 5.20 -7.92 -16.06
C THR A 139 3.75 -7.75 -16.54
N ASP A 140 3.45 -8.15 -17.77
CA ASP A 140 2.10 -8.07 -18.35
C ASP A 140 1.26 -9.33 -18.10
N ASP A 141 1.77 -10.30 -17.32
CA ASP A 141 1.06 -11.53 -17.03
C ASP A 141 -0.23 -11.26 -16.21
N PRO A 142 -1.38 -11.86 -16.57
CA PRO A 142 -2.62 -11.75 -15.81
C PRO A 142 -2.51 -12.17 -14.34
N LEU A 143 -1.51 -12.98 -13.97
CA LEU A 143 -1.21 -13.36 -12.60
C LEU A 143 -1.04 -12.14 -11.69
N TRP A 144 -0.40 -11.07 -12.15
CA TRP A 144 -0.18 -9.87 -11.34
C TRP A 144 -1.49 -9.16 -11.00
N HIS A 145 -2.42 -9.13 -11.95
CA HIS A 145 -3.76 -8.62 -11.72
C HIS A 145 -4.52 -9.50 -10.71
N PHE A 146 -4.32 -10.82 -10.78
CA PHE A 146 -4.96 -11.74 -9.84
C PHE A 146 -4.40 -11.61 -8.42
N ILE A 147 -3.08 -11.49 -8.28
CA ILE A 147 -2.40 -11.23 -7.01
C ILE A 147 -2.89 -9.90 -6.41
N ALA A 148 -2.97 -8.85 -7.22
CA ALA A 148 -3.45 -7.54 -6.78
C ALA A 148 -4.91 -7.60 -6.28
N PHE A 149 -5.79 -8.30 -7.00
CA PHE A 149 -7.15 -8.55 -6.56
C PHE A 149 -7.18 -9.37 -5.27
N SER A 150 -6.43 -10.47 -5.23
CA SER A 150 -6.48 -11.46 -4.16
C SER A 150 -5.94 -10.89 -2.85
N ALA A 151 -4.75 -10.27 -2.87
CA ALA A 151 -4.16 -9.61 -1.71
C ALA A 151 -4.93 -8.34 -1.30
N GLY A 152 -5.45 -7.58 -2.29
CA GLY A 152 -6.19 -6.35 -2.02
C GLY A 152 -7.54 -6.59 -1.35
N THR A 153 -8.26 -7.64 -1.74
CA THR A 153 -9.60 -7.93 -1.22
C THR A 153 -9.61 -8.95 -0.09
N GLY A 154 -8.66 -9.88 -0.09
CA GLY A 154 -8.58 -10.97 0.88
C GLY A 154 -8.45 -10.50 2.34
N GLY A 155 -7.77 -9.36 2.55
CA GLY A 155 -7.69 -8.67 3.84
C GLY A 155 -9.04 -8.44 4.55
N SER A 156 -10.12 -8.31 3.78
CA SER A 156 -11.46 -8.01 4.32
C SER A 156 -12.17 -9.22 4.94
N MET A 157 -11.65 -10.44 4.78
CA MET A 157 -12.21 -11.64 5.40
C MET A 157 -12.20 -11.55 6.93
N LEU A 158 -11.22 -10.84 7.51
CA LEU A 158 -11.20 -10.49 8.93
C LEU A 158 -11.23 -8.96 9.06
N ILE A 159 -11.98 -8.46 10.03
CA ILE A 159 -12.10 -7.01 10.27
C ILE A 159 -10.76 -6.34 10.63
N ILE A 160 -9.78 -7.10 11.12
CA ILE A 160 -8.43 -6.59 11.43
C ILE A 160 -7.46 -6.70 10.24
N GLY A 161 -7.84 -7.43 9.19
CA GLY A 161 -6.96 -7.69 8.04
C GLY A 161 -6.84 -6.53 7.06
N SER A 162 -7.48 -5.39 7.34
CA SER A 162 -7.33 -4.17 6.54
C SER A 162 -7.46 -2.91 7.39
N ALA A 163 -6.79 -1.83 6.98
CA ALA A 163 -6.90 -0.53 7.62
C ALA A 163 -8.36 -0.03 7.64
N ALA A 164 -9.10 -0.23 6.54
CA ALA A 164 -10.52 0.11 6.45
C ALA A 164 -11.35 -0.66 7.50
N GLY A 165 -11.08 -1.95 7.69
CA GLY A 165 -11.75 -2.76 8.70
C GLY A 165 -11.45 -2.31 10.13
N VAL A 166 -10.19 -1.98 10.45
CA VAL A 166 -9.79 -1.47 11.77
C VAL A 166 -10.45 -0.11 12.06
N VAL A 167 -10.52 0.76 11.06
CA VAL A 167 -11.22 2.05 11.18
C VAL A 167 -12.71 1.85 11.38
N ALA A 168 -13.36 0.96 10.61
CA ALA A 168 -14.77 0.63 10.79
C ALA A 168 -15.06 0.03 12.17
N MET A 169 -14.16 -0.81 12.69
CA MET A 169 -14.24 -1.34 14.05
C MET A 169 -14.27 -0.22 15.09
N GLY A 170 -13.41 0.79 14.93
CA GLY A 170 -13.34 1.94 15.84
C GLY A 170 -14.53 2.88 15.74
N MET A 171 -15.02 3.17 14.52
CA MET A 171 -16.12 4.09 14.27
C MET A 171 -17.48 3.51 14.68
N GLU A 172 -17.77 2.28 14.25
CA GLU A 172 -19.05 1.61 14.47
C GLU A 172 -19.05 0.73 15.74
N LYS A 173 -17.93 0.72 16.49
CA LYS A 173 -17.73 -0.11 17.69
C LYS A 173 -18.06 -1.59 17.45
N ILE A 174 -17.74 -2.09 16.26
CA ILE A 174 -17.99 -3.48 15.88
C ILE A 174 -17.05 -4.39 16.68
N ASN A 175 -17.58 -5.45 17.29
CA ASN A 175 -16.73 -6.43 17.95
C ASN A 175 -16.12 -7.39 16.92
N PHE A 176 -14.82 -7.74 17.08
CA PHE A 176 -14.13 -8.72 16.23
C PHE A 176 -14.92 -10.03 16.06
N PHE A 177 -15.38 -10.64 17.15
CA PHE A 177 -16.12 -11.90 17.10
C PHE A 177 -17.50 -11.75 16.49
N TRP A 178 -18.12 -10.57 16.58
CA TRP A 178 -19.37 -10.29 15.88
C TRP A 178 -19.15 -10.29 14.37
N TYR A 179 -18.11 -9.58 13.90
CA TYR A 179 -17.76 -9.55 12.47
C TYR A 179 -17.42 -10.95 11.97
N LEU A 180 -16.60 -11.69 12.73
CA LEU A 180 -16.22 -13.06 12.41
C LEU A 180 -17.43 -13.97 12.20
N LYS A 181 -18.44 -13.85 13.05
CA LYS A 181 -19.65 -14.70 12.97
C LYS A 181 -20.64 -14.25 11.91
N LYS A 182 -20.73 -12.95 11.62
CA LYS A 182 -21.80 -12.39 10.78
C LYS A 182 -21.35 -12.00 9.38
N ILE A 183 -20.16 -11.43 9.25
CA ILE A 183 -19.68 -10.78 8.02
C ILE A 183 -18.55 -11.57 7.38
N SER A 184 -17.63 -12.18 8.14
CA SER A 184 -16.48 -12.88 7.57
C SER A 184 -16.85 -13.95 6.56
N TRP A 185 -17.96 -14.67 6.76
CA TRP A 185 -18.41 -15.66 5.78
C TRP A 185 -18.93 -15.01 4.48
N LEU A 186 -19.60 -13.85 4.57
CA LEU A 186 -20.04 -13.09 3.40
C LEU A 186 -18.84 -12.54 2.62
N ALA A 187 -17.84 -12.00 3.35
CA ALA A 187 -16.60 -11.53 2.77
C ALA A 187 -15.82 -12.69 2.11
N PHE A 188 -15.76 -13.85 2.74
CA PHE A 188 -15.16 -15.07 2.19
C PHE A 188 -15.86 -15.51 0.90
N VAL A 189 -17.20 -15.57 0.90
CA VAL A 189 -17.97 -15.93 -0.31
C VAL A 189 -17.77 -14.89 -1.41
N GLY A 190 -17.80 -13.59 -1.09
CA GLY A 190 -17.54 -12.52 -2.04
C GLY A 190 -16.15 -12.60 -2.66
N PHE A 191 -15.13 -12.85 -1.83
CA PHE A 191 -13.76 -13.11 -2.28
C PHE A 191 -13.70 -14.30 -3.23
N PHE A 192 -14.30 -15.44 -2.86
CA PHE A 192 -14.26 -16.66 -3.66
C PHE A 192 -14.99 -16.51 -4.99
N VAL A 193 -16.17 -15.89 -4.99
CA VAL A 193 -16.93 -15.57 -6.21
C VAL A 193 -16.15 -14.60 -7.09
N GLY A 194 -15.50 -13.59 -6.52
CA GLY A 194 -14.63 -12.67 -7.25
C GLY A 194 -13.44 -13.38 -7.87
N SER A 195 -12.78 -14.30 -7.15
CA SER A 195 -11.69 -15.12 -7.66
C SER A 195 -12.12 -16.00 -8.84
N ILE A 196 -13.25 -16.70 -8.72
CA ILE A 196 -13.81 -17.50 -9.82
C ILE A 196 -14.13 -16.61 -11.02
N THR A 197 -14.75 -15.45 -10.78
CA THR A 197 -15.10 -14.51 -11.85
C THR A 197 -13.85 -14.02 -12.56
N PHE A 198 -12.80 -13.69 -11.82
CA PHE A 198 -11.51 -13.28 -12.38
C PHE A 198 -10.93 -14.39 -13.28
N ILE A 199 -10.89 -15.63 -12.79
CA ILE A 199 -10.38 -16.78 -13.55
C ILE A 199 -11.20 -17.00 -14.83
N LEU A 200 -12.53 -16.89 -14.76
CA LEU A 200 -13.40 -17.00 -15.93
C LEU A 200 -13.16 -15.86 -16.92
N MET A 201 -13.05 -14.62 -16.45
CA MET A 201 -12.77 -13.47 -17.32
C MET A 201 -11.41 -13.62 -18.00
N ARG A 202 -10.37 -14.02 -17.25
CA ARG A 202 -9.03 -14.27 -17.80
C ARG A 202 -9.01 -15.37 -18.85
N ASN A 203 -9.81 -16.43 -18.69
CA ASN A 203 -9.74 -17.59 -19.58
C ASN A 203 -10.68 -17.48 -20.80
N PHE A 204 -11.73 -16.67 -20.75
CA PHE A 204 -12.78 -16.62 -21.78
C PHE A 204 -12.96 -15.25 -22.46
N ILE A 205 -12.50 -14.16 -21.84
CA ILE A 205 -12.69 -12.79 -22.38
C ILE A 205 -11.36 -12.21 -22.86
N PHE A 206 -10.31 -12.41 -22.08
CA PHE A 206 -8.95 -11.98 -22.37
C PHE A 206 -8.11 -13.16 -22.86
#